data_AF-A0A2W6DUM2-F1
#
_entry.id   AF-A0A2W6DUM2-F1
#
_cell.length_a   1.000
_cell.length_b   1.000
_cell.length_c   1.000
_cell.angle_alpha   90.00
_cell.angle_beta   90.00
_cell.angle_gamma   90.00
#
_symmetry.space_group_name_H-M   'P 1'
#
loop_
_entity.id
_entity.type
_entity.pdbx_description
1 polymer ?
#
loop_
_entity_poly.entity_id
_entity_poly.type
_entity_poly.pdbx_seq_one_letter_code
_entity_poly.pdbx_strand_id
1 'polypeptide(L)' 'MSLHDADIADLAREAVDQKDPQLEIRIHPLGQNDPYRLGAEAWTVSAGGSTSYITASMTWRQALDKLIAELAT' A
#
# COMPACT_ATOMS: atom_id res chain seq x y z
N MET A 1 11.83 -9.13 -6.32
CA MET A 1 11.72 -7.73 -6.76
C MET A 1 11.13 -6.97 -5.59
N SER A 2 11.77 -5.88 -5.18
CA SER A 2 11.23 -4.99 -4.16
C SER A 2 10.23 -4.02 -4.78
N LEU A 3 9.24 -3.58 -4.01
CA LEU A 3 8.28 -2.57 -4.45
C LEU A 3 8.89 -1.16 -4.41
N HIS A 4 8.41 -0.29 -5.28
CA HIS A 4 8.71 1.13 -5.34
C HIS A 4 7.40 1.95 -5.36
N ASP A 5 7.50 3.28 -5.26
CA ASP A 5 6.34 4.17 -5.21
C ASP A 5 5.31 3.94 -6.33
N ALA A 6 5.77 3.73 -7.57
CA ALA A 6 4.89 3.48 -8.72
C ALA A 6 4.11 2.17 -8.56
N ASP A 7 4.77 1.13 -8.05
CA ASP A 7 4.14 -0.17 -7.81
C ASP A 7 3.00 -0.04 -6.79
N ILE A 8 3.18 0.78 -5.75
CA ILE A 8 2.17 1.00 -4.72
C ILE A 8 0.94 1.75 -5.25
N ALA A 9 1.15 2.71 -6.15
CA ALA A 9 0.04 3.44 -6.78
C ALA A 9 -0.83 2.50 -7.63
N ASP A 10 -0.19 1.65 -8.44
CA ASP A 10 -0.89 0.67 -9.27
C ASP A 10 -1.60 -0.40 -8.42
N LEU A 11 -0.92 -0.93 -7.40
CA LEU A 11 -1.48 -1.89 -6.45
C LEU A 11 -2.69 -1.34 -5.69
N ALA A 12 -2.60 -0.10 -5.20
CA ALA A 12 -3.69 0.56 -4.49
C ALA A 12 -4.88 0.81 -5.41
N ARG A 13 -4.64 1.21 -6.66
CA ARG A 13 -5.69 1.40 -7.66
C ARG A 13 -6.38 0.08 -7.98
N GLU A 14 -5.61 -0.98 -8.24
CA GLU A 14 -6.16 -2.31 -8.52
C GLU A 14 -7.00 -2.84 -7.34
N ALA A 15 -6.54 -2.66 -6.10
CA ALA A 15 -7.28 -3.08 -4.92
C ALA A 15 -8.61 -2.32 -4.74
N VAL A 16 -8.61 -0.99 -4.99
CA VAL A 16 -9.82 -0.16 -4.87
C VAL A 16 -10.81 -0.40 -6.00
N ASP A 17 -10.33 -0.57 -7.24
CA ASP A 17 -11.19 -0.80 -8.41
C ASP A 17 -11.98 -2.12 -8.29
N GLN A 18 -11.49 -3.10 -7.52
CA GLN A 18 -12.22 -4.34 -7.23
C GLN A 18 -13.43 -4.16 -6.28
N LYS A 19 -13.52 -3.02 -5.57
CA LYS A 19 -14.60 -2.75 -4.61
C LYS A 19 -15.46 -1.58 -5.00
N ASP A 20 -14.85 -0.41 -5.02
CA ASP A 20 -15.51 0.86 -5.31
C ASP A 20 -14.48 1.79 -5.95
N PRO A 21 -14.48 1.90 -7.29
CA PRO A 21 -13.52 2.73 -8.02
C PRO A 21 -13.66 4.23 -7.70
N GLN A 22 -14.71 4.64 -6.97
CA GLN A 22 -14.90 6.02 -6.54
C GLN A 22 -14.18 6.36 -5.23
N LEU A 23 -13.61 5.38 -4.51
CA LEU A 23 -12.89 5.66 -3.28
C LEU A 23 -11.62 6.48 -3.55
N GLU A 24 -11.45 7.52 -2.74
CA GLU A 24 -10.21 8.29 -2.74
C GLU A 24 -9.08 7.47 -2.13
N ILE A 25 -7.99 7.33 -2.87
CA ILE A 25 -6.76 6.68 -2.42
C ILE A 25 -5.80 7.74 -1.91
N ARG A 26 -5.26 7.53 -0.70
CA ARG A 26 -4.15 8.32 -0.14
C ARG A 26 -2.97 7.40 0.13
N ILE A 27 -1.80 7.76 -0.40
CA ILE A 27 -0.56 7.00 -0.20
C ILE A 27 0.43 7.93 0.49
N HIS A 28 0.95 7.49 1.64
CA HIS A 28 1.96 8.19 2.42
C HIS A 28 3.23 7.35 2.48
N PRO A 29 4.31 7.75 1.79
CA PRO A 29 5.60 7.08 1.92
C PRO A 29 6.15 7.31 3.33
N LEU A 30 6.56 6.23 3.98
CA LEU A 30 7.26 6.23 5.25
C LEU A 30 8.74 6.05 4.93
N GLY A 31 9.46 7.18 4.92
CA GLY A 31 10.85 7.22 4.49
C GLY A 31 11.79 6.37 5.36
N GLN A 32 12.97 6.08 4.81
CA GLN A 32 14.06 5.31 5.43
C GLN A 32 14.57 5.84 6.79
N ASN A 33 14.16 7.06 7.17
CA ASN A 33 14.65 7.76 8.37
C ASN A 33 13.81 7.52 9.63
N ASP A 34 12.87 6.57 9.63
CA ASP A 34 12.24 6.12 10.87
C ASP A 34 13.32 5.40 11.72
N PRO A 35 13.76 5.99 12.86
CA PRO A 35 14.86 5.45 13.65
C PRO A 35 14.56 4.10 14.29
N TYR A 36 13.29 3.66 14.26
CA TYR A 36 12.87 2.35 14.72
C TYR A 36 12.76 1.32 13.57
N ARG A 37 13.05 1.72 12.32
CA ARG A 37 12.94 0.88 11.14
C ARG A 37 14.26 0.76 10.42
N LEU A 38 14.88 -0.41 10.56
CA LEU A 38 16.10 -0.76 9.85
C LEU A 38 15.78 -1.03 8.36
N GLY A 39 15.83 0.03 7.54
CA GLY A 39 16.32 -0.03 6.16
C GLY A 39 15.34 -0.30 5.01
N ALA A 40 14.08 -0.64 5.25
CA ALA A 40 13.13 -0.93 4.17
C ALA A 40 12.16 0.24 3.91
N GLU A 41 12.06 0.67 2.65
CA GLU A 41 11.00 1.59 2.19
C GLU A 41 9.63 1.00 2.51
N ALA A 42 8.69 1.87 2.89
CA ALA A 42 7.35 1.44 3.25
C ALA A 42 6.32 2.54 2.97
N TRP A 43 5.05 2.15 2.93
CA TRP A 43 3.95 3.03 2.58
C TRP A 43 2.74 2.74 3.46
N THR A 44 2.03 3.79 3.81
CA THR A 44 0.67 3.70 4.33
C THR A 44 -0.29 4.04 3.21
N VAL A 45 -1.20 3.12 2.89
CA VAL A 45 -2.24 3.30 1.89
C VAL A 45 -3.57 3.38 2.60
N SER A 46 -4.39 4.40 2.32
CA SER A 46 -5.71 4.58 2.90
C SER A 46 -6.76 4.76 1.83
N ALA A 47 -7.92 4.14 2.02
CA ALA A 47 -9.10 4.28 1.16
C ALA A 47 -10.36 4.03 2.00
N GLY A 48 -11.42 4.80 1.78
CA GLY A 48 -12.73 4.56 2.42
C GLY A 48 -12.77 4.57 3.95
N GLY A 49 -11.76 5.14 4.62
CA GLY A 49 -11.62 5.12 6.08
C GLY A 49 -10.77 3.96 6.61
N SER A 50 -10.43 2.98 5.77
CA SER A 50 -9.47 1.93 6.06
C SER A 50 -8.05 2.36 5.73
N THR A 51 -7.08 1.73 6.39
CA THR A 51 -5.66 2.00 6.20
C THR A 51 -4.87 0.69 6.25
N SER A 52 -3.98 0.51 5.29
CA SER A 52 -3.09 -0.63 5.14
C SER A 52 -1.63 -0.19 5.09
N TYR A 53 -0.75 -1.04 5.58
CA TYR A 53 0.69 -0.79 5.63
C TYR A 53 1.45 -1.76 4.73
N ILE A 54 2.23 -1.25 3.79
CA ILE A 54 2.98 -2.01 2.80
C ILE A 54 4.48 -1.76 2.95
N THR A 55 5.29 -2.81 2.84
CA THR A 55 6.76 -2.73 2.90
C THR A 55 7.37 -3.12 1.57
N ALA A 56 8.50 -2.52 1.21
CA ALA A 56 9.23 -2.85 -0.02
C ALA A 56 9.72 -4.32 -0.08
N SER A 57 9.82 -4.99 1.07
CA SER A 57 10.13 -6.43 1.14
C SER A 57 8.98 -7.35 0.72
N MET A 58 7.76 -6.82 0.60
CA MET A 58 6.62 -7.60 0.09
C MET A 58 6.79 -7.82 -1.41
N THR A 59 6.36 -8.99 -1.89
CA THR A 59 6.14 -9.18 -3.33
C THR A 59 4.88 -8.43 -3.76
N TRP A 60 4.79 -8.11 -5.06
CA TRP A 60 3.59 -7.51 -5.66
C TRP A 60 2.30 -8.20 -5.22
N ARG A 61 2.24 -9.54 -5.35
CA ARG A 61 1.05 -10.32 -5.02
C ARG A 61 0.68 -10.24 -3.53
N GLN A 62 1.68 -10.30 -2.64
CA GLN A 62 1.42 -10.18 -1.20
C GLN A 62 0.88 -8.80 -0.83
N ALA A 63 1.42 -7.74 -1.44
CA ALA A 63 0.93 -6.39 -1.23
C ALA A 63 -0.50 -6.22 -1.77
N LEU A 64 -0.78 -6.74 -2.96
CA LEU A 64 -2.13 -6.71 -3.55
C LEU A 64 -3.15 -7.44 -2.67
N ASP A 65 -2.87 -8.69 -2.30
CA ASP A 65 -3.77 -9.50 -1.46
C ASP A 65 -4.04 -8.81 -0.11
N LYS A 66 -3.03 -8.16 0.48
CA LYS A 66 -3.17 -7.39 1.72
C LYS A 66 -4.02 -6.13 1.53
N LEU A 67 -3.79 -5.36 0.47
CA LEU A 67 -4.59 -4.16 0.18
C LEU A 67 -6.06 -4.52 -0.09
N ILE A 68 -6.31 -5.59 -0.83
CA ILE A 68 -7.67 -6.13 -1.03
C ILE A 68 -8.27 -6.62 0.29
N ALA A 69 -7.50 -7.18 1.21
CA ALA A 69 -8.06 -7.59 2.50
C ALA A 69 -8.41 -6.40 3.41
N GLU A 70 -7.58 -5.35 3.39
CA GLU A 70 -7.62 -4.28 4.40
C GLU A 70 -8.33 -3.00 3.94
N LEU A 71 -8.29 -2.65 2.65
CA LEU A 71 -8.95 -1.45 2.13
C LEU A 71 -10.39 -1.71 1.67
N ALA A 72 -10.77 -2.97 1.59
CA ALA A 72 -12.00 -3.45 0.98
C ALA A 72 -13.08 -3.82 2.01
N THR A 73 -12.93 -3.38 3.26
CA THR A 73 -13.78 -3.74 4.41
C THR A 73 -15.08 -2.95 4.43
#